data_AF-A0A0G1E735-F1
#
_entry.id   AF-A0A0G1E735-F1
#
_cell.length_a   1.000
_cell.length_b   1.000
_cell.length_c   1.000
_cell.angle_alpha   90.00
_cell.angle_beta   90.00
_cell.angle_gamma   90.00
#
_symmetry.space_group_name_H-M   'P 1'
#
loop_
_entity.id
_entity.type
_entity.pdbx_description
1 polymer ?
#
loop_
_entity_poly.entity_id
_entity_poly.type
_entity_poly.pdbx_seq_one_letter_code
_entity_poly.pdbx_strand_id
1 'polypeptide(L)'
;MKLLSIAFYRRYRLQLAVFSLFLSAPWAFPQVPAVAAMNESLAVGEVAPFVLPLFELGPSQTLSFPESAPRPARYVIRLPVTAYSSTPDQTDDTPFITASGSHVRWGVVATNFLPIGTLVRLPDHYGNQIFVVEDRMNARYDVRLDIWMETRQEARAWGLKDVNLEVL
;
A
#
# COMPACT_ATOMS: atom_id res chain seq x y z
N MET A 1 -17.57 8.43 47.48
CA MET A 1 -17.53 7.01 47.04
C MET A 1 -18.94 6.55 46.69
N LYS A 2 -19.29 6.53 45.40
CA LYS A 2 -20.63 6.09 44.94
C LYS A 2 -20.62 4.57 44.83
N LEU A 3 -21.50 3.90 45.58
CA LEU A 3 -21.72 2.46 45.54
C LEU A 3 -22.13 2.05 44.12
N LEU A 4 -21.33 1.20 43.48
CA LEU A 4 -21.66 0.59 42.19
C LEU A 4 -22.94 -0.25 42.37
N SER A 5 -23.99 0.11 41.65
CA SER A 5 -25.28 -0.60 41.69
C SER A 5 -25.10 -2.08 41.32
N ILE A 6 -25.85 -2.97 41.97
CA ILE A 6 -25.86 -4.42 41.74
C ILE A 6 -26.05 -4.76 40.24
N ALA A 7 -26.79 -3.92 39.51
CA ALA A 7 -27.00 -4.06 38.07
C ALA A 7 -25.71 -3.84 37.24
N PHE A 8 -24.83 -2.95 37.68
CA PHE A 8 -23.54 -2.66 37.04
C PHE A 8 -22.60 -3.86 37.18
N TYR A 9 -22.49 -4.42 38.40
CA TYR A 9 -21.65 -5.59 38.65
C TYR A 9 -22.12 -6.81 37.82
N ARG A 10 -23.43 -7.02 37.68
CA ARG A 10 -23.97 -8.15 36.91
C ARG A 10 -23.67 -8.07 35.41
N ARG A 11 -23.63 -6.85 34.84
CA ARG A 11 -23.36 -6.62 33.41
C ARG A 11 -21.87 -6.69 33.07
N TYR A 12 -21.00 -6.26 33.98
CA TYR A 12 -19.56 -6.15 33.75
C TYR A 12 -18.71 -7.20 34.50
N ARG A 13 -19.33 -8.16 35.22
CA ARG A 13 -18.62 -9.20 36.00
C ARG A 13 -17.54 -9.95 35.23
N LEU A 14 -17.76 -10.22 33.94
CA LEU A 14 -16.81 -10.96 33.11
C LEU A 14 -15.61 -10.08 32.74
N GLN A 15 -15.84 -8.81 32.39
CA GLN A 15 -14.78 -7.86 32.07
C GLN A 15 -13.95 -7.50 33.31
N LEU A 16 -14.59 -7.36 34.48
CA LEU A 16 -13.90 -7.14 35.76
C LEU A 16 -13.03 -8.35 36.17
N ALA A 17 -13.48 -9.59 35.93
CA ALA A 17 -12.70 -10.79 36.19
C ALA A 17 -11.50 -10.95 35.23
N VAL A 18 -11.66 -10.60 33.95
CA VAL A 18 -10.55 -10.61 32.98
C VAL A 18 -9.51 -9.54 33.34
N PHE A 19 -9.95 -8.35 33.77
CA PHE A 19 -9.03 -7.29 34.19
C PHE A 19 -8.25 -7.66 35.47
N SER A 20 -8.87 -8.38 36.42
CA SER A 20 -8.13 -8.87 37.60
C SER A 20 -7.10 -9.94 37.26
N LEU A 21 -7.35 -10.74 36.22
CA LEU A 21 -6.40 -11.76 35.74
C LEU A 21 -5.13 -11.14 35.14
N PHE A 22 -5.22 -9.95 34.55
CA PHE A 22 -4.07 -9.21 34.01
C PHE A 22 -3.24 -8.50 35.10
N LEU A 23 -3.83 -8.14 36.25
CA LEU A 23 -3.07 -7.54 37.36
C LEU A 23 -2.27 -8.55 38.19
N SER A 24 -2.63 -9.84 38.16
CA SER A 24 -1.98 -10.87 38.99
C SER A 24 -0.84 -11.63 38.32
N ALA A 25 -0.56 -11.40 37.04
CA ALA A 25 0.46 -12.14 36.29
C ALA A 25 1.56 -11.31 35.58
N PRO A 26 2.21 -10.32 36.23
CA PRO A 26 3.42 -9.72 35.65
C PRO A 26 4.64 -10.67 35.63
N TRP A 27 4.55 -11.85 36.26
CA TRP A 27 5.71 -12.72 36.52
C TRP A 27 5.86 -13.90 35.54
N ALA A 28 4.95 -14.03 34.57
CA ALA A 28 5.00 -15.12 33.58
C ALA A 28 5.97 -14.85 32.41
N PHE A 29 6.63 -13.70 32.37
CA PHE A 29 7.71 -13.46 31.41
C PHE A 29 9.03 -14.00 31.98
N PRO A 30 9.71 -14.92 31.28
CA PRO A 30 11.06 -15.32 31.68
C PRO A 30 11.91 -14.05 31.76
N GLN A 31 12.42 -13.76 32.95
CA GLN A 31 13.42 -12.72 33.13
C GLN A 31 14.64 -13.19 32.32
N VAL A 32 14.83 -12.63 31.14
CA VAL A 32 16.09 -12.80 30.43
C VAL A 32 17.14 -12.22 31.38
N PRO A 33 18.09 -13.01 31.90
CA PRO A 33 19.15 -12.44 32.71
C PRO A 33 19.79 -11.37 31.84
N ALA A 34 19.93 -10.16 32.39
CA ALA A 34 20.72 -9.12 31.75
C ALA A 34 22.09 -9.77 31.49
N VAL A 35 22.34 -10.09 30.23
CA VAL A 35 23.66 -10.53 29.79
C VAL A 35 24.51 -9.30 30.06
N ALA A 36 25.24 -9.32 31.18
CA ALA A 36 26.32 -8.38 31.41
C ALA A 36 27.13 -8.42 30.12
N ALA A 37 27.26 -7.28 29.45
CA ALA A 37 28.03 -7.16 28.24
C ALA A 37 29.44 -7.67 28.56
N MET A 38 29.68 -8.94 28.26
CA MET A 38 30.99 -9.54 28.37
C MET A 38 31.74 -8.88 27.25
N ASN A 39 32.61 -7.95 27.63
CA ASN A 39 33.55 -7.28 26.75
C ASN A 39 34.66 -8.29 26.41
N GLU A 40 34.26 -9.45 25.88
CA GLU A 40 35.11 -10.41 25.21
C GLU A 40 35.41 -9.77 23.85
N SER A 41 36.45 -8.93 23.83
CA SER A 41 37.04 -8.48 22.58
C SER A 41 37.66 -9.70 21.92
N LEU A 42 36.92 -10.33 21.01
CA LEU A 42 37.41 -11.44 20.19
C LEU A 42 38.75 -11.03 19.59
N ALA A 43 39.79 -11.82 19.85
CA ALA A 43 41.11 -11.55 19.32
C ALA A 43 41.04 -11.56 17.78
N VAL A 44 41.63 -10.56 17.14
CA VAL A 44 41.61 -10.39 15.68
C VAL A 44 42.04 -11.67 14.94
N GLY A 45 42.92 -12.49 15.54
CA GLY A 45 43.36 -13.76 14.98
C GLY A 45 42.28 -14.86 14.87
N GLU A 46 41.25 -14.84 15.72
CA GLU A 46 40.17 -15.85 15.69
C GLU A 46 39.15 -15.54 14.60
N VAL A 47 38.92 -14.25 14.33
CA VAL A 47 37.97 -13.79 13.31
C VAL A 47 38.63 -13.53 11.95
N ALA A 48 39.94 -13.29 11.90
CA ALA A 48 40.71 -13.07 10.67
C ALA A 48 40.47 -14.13 9.59
N PRO A 49 40.52 -15.46 9.84
CA PRO A 49 40.31 -16.46 8.79
C PRO A 49 38.88 -16.44 8.21
N PHE A 50 37.92 -15.85 8.92
CA PHE A 50 36.53 -15.72 8.48
C PHE A 50 36.23 -14.36 7.82
N VAL A 51 36.88 -13.29 8.30
CA VAL A 51 36.65 -11.91 7.85
C VAL A 51 37.52 -11.55 6.64
N LEU A 52 38.77 -12.03 6.58
CA LEU A 52 39.68 -11.75 5.47
C LEU A 52 39.14 -12.23 4.11
N PRO A 53 38.55 -13.44 3.98
CA PRO A 53 37.93 -13.86 2.72
C PRO A 53 36.73 -12.99 2.31
N LEU A 54 35.98 -12.46 3.27
CA LEU A 54 34.84 -11.58 3.01
C LEU A 54 35.29 -10.18 2.55
N PHE A 55 36.44 -9.72 3.01
CA PHE A 55 37.03 -8.44 2.61
C PHE A 55 37.78 -8.53 1.27
N GLU A 56 38.34 -9.70 0.94
CA GLU A 56 38.96 -10.03 -0.35
C GLU A 56 37.94 -10.18 -1.48
N LEU A 57 36.67 -10.50 -1.16
CA LEU A 57 35.55 -10.32 -2.07
C LEU A 57 35.30 -8.81 -2.19
N GLY A 58 35.99 -8.15 -3.12
CA GLY A 58 35.87 -6.71 -3.34
C GLY A 58 34.40 -6.23 -3.47
N PRO A 59 34.14 -4.92 -3.41
CA PRO A 59 32.81 -4.31 -3.28
C PRO A 59 31.85 -4.53 -4.47
N SER A 60 32.11 -5.48 -5.36
CA SER A 60 31.41 -5.65 -6.64
C SER A 60 30.57 -6.91 -6.77
N GLN A 61 30.13 -7.53 -5.67
CA GLN A 61 28.89 -8.31 -5.75
C GLN A 61 27.72 -7.33 -5.74
N THR A 62 27.49 -6.67 -6.88
CA THR A 62 26.23 -5.97 -7.12
C THR A 62 25.14 -7.01 -7.00
N LEU A 63 24.38 -6.95 -5.91
CA LEU A 63 23.14 -7.71 -5.75
C LEU A 63 22.23 -7.34 -6.93
N SER A 64 22.22 -8.19 -7.96
CA SER A 64 21.31 -8.05 -9.10
C SER A 64 20.09 -8.90 -8.78
N PHE A 65 18.96 -8.22 -8.56
CA PHE A 65 17.69 -8.90 -8.48
C PHE A 65 17.33 -9.40 -9.88
N PRO A 66 16.76 -10.62 -10.03
CA PRO A 66 16.26 -11.05 -11.32
C PRO A 66 15.16 -10.10 -11.77
N GLU A 67 15.32 -9.49 -12.94
CA GLU A 67 14.28 -8.65 -13.53
C GLU A 67 13.10 -9.55 -13.94
N SER A 68 11.93 -9.31 -13.38
CA SER A 68 10.73 -10.04 -13.79
C SER A 68 10.31 -9.60 -15.19
N ALA A 69 9.98 -10.55 -16.06
CA ALA A 69 9.35 -10.23 -17.34
C ALA A 69 8.04 -9.42 -17.12
N PRO A 70 7.67 -8.52 -18.06
CA PRO A 70 6.45 -7.73 -17.94
C PRO A 70 5.22 -8.64 -17.80
N ARG A 71 4.33 -8.32 -16.85
CA ARG A 71 3.12 -9.10 -16.60
C ARG A 71 2.24 -9.11 -17.87
N PRO A 72 1.84 -10.28 -18.41
CA PRO A 72 0.90 -10.34 -19.51
C PRO A 72 -0.49 -9.86 -19.06
N ALA A 73 -1.30 -9.37 -20.00
CA ALA A 73 -2.69 -9.04 -19.71
C ALA A 73 -3.48 -10.31 -19.32
N ARG A 74 -4.20 -10.26 -18.20
CA ARG A 74 -5.17 -11.27 -17.78
C ARG A 74 -6.37 -11.33 -18.72
N TYR A 75 -6.90 -10.16 -19.09
CA TYR A 75 -8.01 -10.03 -20.02
C TYR A 75 -8.08 -8.61 -20.59
N VAL A 76 -8.86 -8.44 -21.67
CA VAL A 76 -9.07 -7.16 -22.34
C VAL A 76 -10.56 -6.81 -22.33
N ILE A 77 -10.89 -5.57 -21.99
CA ILE A 77 -12.27 -5.05 -22.01
C ILE A 77 -12.31 -3.79 -22.86
N ARG A 78 -13.30 -3.69 -23.75
CA ARG A 78 -13.58 -2.46 -24.50
C ARG A 78 -14.59 -1.61 -23.74
N LEU A 79 -14.21 -0.39 -23.35
CA LEU A 79 -15.05 0.48 -22.53
C LEU A 79 -14.81 1.97 -22.80
N PRO A 80 -15.76 2.85 -22.43
CA PRO A 80 -15.57 4.29 -22.55
C PRO A 80 -14.53 4.78 -21.55
N VAL A 81 -13.52 5.49 -22.05
CA VAL A 81 -12.45 6.12 -21.28
C VAL A 81 -12.55 7.63 -21.44
N THR A 82 -12.63 8.32 -20.30
CA THR A 82 -12.56 9.78 -20.20
C THR A 82 -11.32 10.22 -19.43
N ALA A 83 -11.14 11.52 -19.24
CA ALA A 83 -10.07 12.08 -18.45
C ALA A 83 -10.61 13.18 -17.53
N TYR A 84 -10.01 13.31 -16.35
CA TYR A 84 -10.34 14.33 -15.36
C TYR A 84 -9.07 15.01 -14.86
N SER A 85 -9.24 16.16 -14.23
CA SER A 85 -8.17 16.90 -13.57
C SER A 85 -8.61 17.26 -12.15
N SER A 86 -7.65 17.52 -11.27
CA SER A 86 -7.86 17.94 -9.87
C SER A 86 -8.44 19.35 -9.71
N THR A 87 -9.29 19.78 -10.64
CA THR A 87 -10.02 21.05 -10.56
C THR A 87 -11.24 20.88 -9.64
N PRO A 88 -11.54 21.83 -8.74
CA PRO A 88 -12.61 21.68 -7.74
C PRO A 88 -14.01 21.36 -8.29
N ASP A 89 -14.28 21.63 -9.57
CA ASP A 89 -15.56 21.30 -10.21
C ASP A 89 -15.66 19.84 -10.68
N GLN A 90 -14.57 19.08 -10.60
CA GLN A 90 -14.48 17.66 -11.00
C GLN A 90 -14.22 16.74 -9.81
N THR A 91 -13.83 17.30 -8.66
CA THR A 91 -13.46 16.57 -7.44
C THR A 91 -14.27 17.04 -6.24
N ASP A 92 -14.12 16.38 -5.10
CA ASP A 92 -14.67 16.84 -3.82
C ASP A 92 -13.75 17.86 -3.14
N ASP A 93 -13.92 18.04 -1.83
CA ASP A 93 -13.15 18.95 -0.99
C ASP A 93 -11.64 18.61 -0.91
N THR A 94 -11.23 17.45 -1.43
CA THR A 94 -9.84 16.96 -1.45
C THR A 94 -9.33 16.67 -2.87
N PRO A 95 -9.17 17.68 -3.74
CA PRO A 95 -8.90 17.51 -5.18
C PRO A 95 -7.67 16.68 -5.54
N PHE A 96 -6.70 16.57 -4.64
CA PHE A 96 -5.42 15.91 -4.86
C PHE A 96 -5.27 14.58 -4.11
N ILE A 97 -6.30 14.15 -3.38
CA ILE A 97 -6.29 12.88 -2.64
C ILE A 97 -7.24 11.90 -3.33
N THR A 98 -6.72 10.74 -3.72
CA THR A 98 -7.51 9.69 -4.36
C THR A 98 -8.33 8.91 -3.33
N ALA A 99 -9.32 8.13 -3.78
CA ALA A 99 -10.06 7.22 -2.92
C ALA A 99 -9.19 6.16 -2.19
N SER A 100 -7.99 5.86 -2.69
CA SER A 100 -7.01 5.00 -2.01
C SER A 100 -6.25 5.71 -0.87
N GLY A 101 -6.37 7.03 -0.76
CA GLY A 101 -5.63 7.88 0.17
C GLY A 101 -4.27 8.34 -0.36
N SER A 102 -3.90 8.00 -1.60
CA SER A 102 -2.68 8.46 -2.26
C SER A 102 -2.84 9.89 -2.80
N HIS A 103 -1.72 10.57 -3.02
CA HIS A 103 -1.72 11.82 -3.77
C HIS A 103 -1.81 11.53 -5.28
N VAL A 104 -2.58 12.33 -6.00
CA VAL A 104 -2.69 12.22 -7.46
C VAL A 104 -1.34 12.38 -8.15
N ARG A 105 -1.15 11.62 -9.24
CA ARG A 105 0.04 11.64 -10.09
C ARG A 105 -0.28 11.00 -11.44
N TRP A 106 0.58 11.23 -12.42
CA TRP A 106 0.51 10.52 -13.70
C TRP A 106 0.49 9.00 -13.49
N GLY A 107 -0.39 8.32 -14.21
CA GLY A 107 -0.62 6.88 -14.05
C GLY A 107 -1.79 6.52 -13.13
N VAL A 108 -2.40 7.49 -12.43
CA VAL A 108 -3.62 7.24 -11.65
C VAL A 108 -4.84 7.18 -12.57
N VAL A 109 -5.70 6.19 -12.33
CA VAL A 109 -7.02 6.09 -12.97
C VAL A 109 -8.12 5.91 -11.93
N ALA A 110 -9.30 6.44 -12.26
CA ALA A 110 -10.51 6.27 -11.48
C ALA A 110 -11.46 5.30 -12.19
N THR A 111 -12.01 4.34 -11.45
CA THR A 111 -13.08 3.46 -11.94
C THR A 111 -13.83 2.83 -10.79
N ASN A 112 -15.07 2.37 -11.00
CA ASN A 112 -15.88 1.72 -9.97
C ASN A 112 -15.89 0.19 -10.06
N PHE A 113 -15.62 -0.38 -11.25
CA PHE A 113 -15.78 -1.83 -11.47
C PHE A 113 -14.51 -2.66 -11.19
N LEU A 114 -13.33 -2.02 -11.15
CA LEU A 114 -12.07 -2.71 -10.78
C LEU A 114 -11.69 -2.44 -9.33
N PRO A 115 -11.07 -3.38 -8.61
CA PRO A 115 -10.52 -3.13 -7.28
C PRO A 115 -9.43 -2.04 -7.30
N ILE A 116 -9.28 -1.31 -6.19
CA ILE A 116 -8.14 -0.41 -5.98
C ILE A 116 -6.84 -1.24 -6.01
N GLY A 117 -5.80 -0.68 -6.64
CA GLY A 117 -4.50 -1.32 -6.87
C GLY A 117 -4.43 -2.16 -8.15
N THR A 118 -5.53 -2.27 -8.91
CA THR A 118 -5.51 -2.98 -10.19
C THR A 118 -4.60 -2.25 -11.18
N LEU A 119 -3.71 -2.99 -11.82
CA LEU A 119 -2.82 -2.47 -12.86
C LEU A 119 -3.48 -2.65 -14.23
N VAL A 120 -3.49 -1.59 -15.04
CA VAL A 120 -4.11 -1.60 -16.37
C VAL A 120 -3.21 -0.92 -17.40
N ARG A 121 -3.41 -1.25 -18.67
CA ARG A 121 -2.74 -0.60 -19.82
C ARG A 121 -3.73 -0.24 -20.90
N LEU A 122 -3.42 0.84 -21.61
CA LEU A 122 -4.17 1.32 -22.77
C LEU A 122 -3.22 1.31 -23.97
N PRO A 123 -2.92 0.13 -24.56
CA PRO A 123 -1.85 -0.02 -25.55
C PRO A 123 -2.04 0.86 -26.79
N ASP A 124 -3.30 1.04 -27.22
CA ASP A 124 -3.66 1.82 -28.41
C ASP A 124 -3.33 3.33 -28.28
N HIS A 125 -3.15 3.83 -27.06
CA HIS A 125 -2.94 5.26 -26.79
C HIS A 125 -1.68 5.59 -25.99
N TYR A 126 -1.30 4.71 -25.05
CA TYR A 126 -0.17 4.93 -24.15
C TYR A 126 0.83 3.77 -24.17
N GLY A 127 0.70 2.82 -25.11
CA GLY A 127 1.64 1.71 -25.29
C GLY A 127 1.83 0.89 -24.01
N ASN A 128 3.06 0.86 -23.51
CA ASN A 128 3.43 0.08 -22.33
C ASN A 128 3.23 0.82 -20.99
N GLN A 129 2.66 2.03 -20.99
CA GLN A 129 2.36 2.75 -19.76
C GLN A 129 1.41 1.95 -18.87
N ILE A 130 1.83 1.72 -17.63
CA ILE A 130 1.00 1.09 -16.60
C ILE A 130 0.26 2.19 -15.85
N PHE A 131 -1.05 2.01 -15.73
CA PHE A 131 -1.92 2.81 -14.90
C PHE A 131 -2.38 1.98 -13.69
N VAL A 132 -2.65 2.66 -12.57
CA VAL A 132 -3.06 2.05 -11.32
C VAL A 132 -4.42 2.62 -10.93
N VAL A 133 -5.37 1.73 -10.65
CA VAL A 133 -6.67 2.11 -10.10
C VAL A 133 -6.47 2.57 -8.67
N GLU A 134 -6.43 3.88 -8.45
CA GLU A 134 -6.28 4.45 -7.11
C GLU A 134 -7.48 5.29 -6.68
N ASP A 135 -8.35 5.63 -7.63
CA ASP A 135 -9.46 6.54 -7.38
C ASP A 135 -10.82 5.95 -7.78
N ARG A 136 -11.90 6.60 -7.35
CA ARG A 136 -13.29 6.18 -7.60
C ARG A 136 -14.05 7.23 -8.38
N MET A 137 -15.02 6.76 -9.15
CA MET A 137 -15.92 7.63 -9.90
C MET A 137 -17.23 7.82 -9.14
N ASN A 138 -17.99 8.85 -9.50
CA ASN A 138 -19.35 8.99 -9.01
C ASN A 138 -20.17 7.71 -9.30
N ALA A 139 -21.01 7.30 -8.34
CA ALA A 139 -21.75 6.04 -8.36
C ALA A 139 -22.69 5.85 -9.57
N ARG A 140 -23.04 6.92 -10.31
CA ARG A 140 -23.83 6.83 -11.55
C ARG A 140 -23.10 6.15 -12.71
N TYR A 141 -21.78 5.95 -12.59
CA TYR A 141 -20.96 5.35 -13.63
C TYR A 141 -20.53 3.93 -13.21
N ASP A 142 -21.07 2.93 -13.90
CA ASP A 142 -20.80 1.53 -13.60
C ASP A 142 -19.54 1.03 -14.32
N VAL A 143 -19.52 1.13 -15.66
CA VAL A 143 -18.44 0.60 -16.50
C VAL A 143 -17.81 1.73 -17.31
N ARG A 144 -16.89 2.45 -16.67
CA ARG A 144 -16.12 3.56 -17.25
C ARG A 144 -14.78 3.67 -16.54
N LEU A 145 -13.79 4.24 -17.22
CA LEU A 145 -12.49 4.58 -16.65
C LEU A 145 -12.15 6.04 -16.93
N ASP A 146 -11.68 6.76 -15.92
CA ASP A 146 -11.21 8.15 -16.03
C ASP A 146 -9.70 8.22 -15.76
N ILE A 147 -8.96 8.78 -16.70
CA ILE A 147 -7.51 9.00 -16.56
C ILE A 147 -7.28 10.33 -15.86
N TRP A 148 -6.49 10.34 -14.80
CA TRP A 148 -6.07 11.58 -14.16
C TRP A 148 -5.07 12.32 -15.04
N MET A 149 -5.29 13.63 -15.22
CA MET A 149 -4.40 14.55 -15.93
C MET A 149 -4.13 15.79 -15.08
N GLU A 150 -2.95 16.39 -15.27
CA GLU A 150 -2.53 17.55 -14.47
C GLU A 150 -3.41 18.77 -14.77
N THR A 151 -3.74 18.98 -16.05
CA THR A 151 -4.54 20.14 -16.45
C THR A 151 -5.87 19.75 -17.09
N ARG A 152 -6.86 20.63 -16.91
CA ARG A 152 -8.17 20.49 -17.57
C ARG A 152 -8.06 20.54 -19.10
N GLN A 153 -7.08 21.25 -19.64
CA GLN A 153 -6.88 21.36 -21.07
C GLN A 153 -6.48 20.01 -21.67
N GLU A 154 -5.61 19.27 -21.01
CA GLU A 154 -5.24 17.90 -21.40
C GLU A 154 -6.45 16.97 -21.33
N ALA A 155 -7.20 17.02 -20.22
CA ALA A 155 -8.40 16.21 -20.05
C ALA A 155 -9.44 16.46 -21.17
N ARG A 156 -9.62 17.72 -21.57
CA ARG A 156 -10.48 18.11 -22.70
C ARG A 156 -9.93 17.67 -24.04
N ALA A 157 -8.62 17.75 -24.25
CA ALA A 157 -7.97 17.30 -25.48
C ALA A 157 -8.09 15.77 -25.66
N TRP A 158 -8.12 15.02 -24.56
CA TRP A 158 -8.43 13.60 -24.57
C TRP A 158 -9.90 13.32 -24.96
N GLY A 159 -10.87 13.89 -24.24
CA GLY A 159 -12.29 13.68 -24.51
C GLY A 159 -12.81 12.29 -24.13
N LEU A 160 -13.90 11.84 -24.75
CA LEU A 160 -14.49 10.50 -24.55
C LEU A 160 -14.07 9.59 -25.70
N LYS A 161 -13.48 8.44 -25.41
CA LYS A 161 -13.09 7.44 -26.42
C LYS A 161 -13.43 6.04 -25.96
N ASP A 162 -13.85 5.17 -26.88
CA ASP A 162 -13.92 3.73 -26.60
C ASP A 162 -12.55 3.10 -26.82
N VAL A 163 -11.97 2.53 -25.75
CA VAL A 163 -10.60 2.02 -25.75
C VAL A 163 -10.56 0.57 -25.30
N ASN A 164 -9.62 -0.20 -25.84
CA ASN A 164 -9.27 -1.51 -25.32
C ASN A 164 -8.40 -1.36 -24.07
N LEU A 165 -8.95 -1.72 -22.92
CA LEU A 165 -8.27 -1.73 -21.64
C LEU A 165 -7.73 -3.13 -21.36
N GLU A 166 -6.43 -3.26 -21.20
CA GLU A 166 -5.80 -4.48 -20.71
C GLU A 166 -5.70 -4.45 -19.19
N VAL A 167 -6.16 -5.50 -18.51
CA VAL A 167 -6.01 -5.66 -17.05
C VAL A 167 -4.90 -6.67 -16.79
N LEU A 168 -3.95 -6.34 -15.89
CA LEU A 168 -2.74 -7.14 -15.63
C LEU A 168 -2.83 -8.04 -14.39
#